data_AF-A0A6M1MK59-F1
#
_entry.id   AF-A0A6M1MK59-F1
#
_cell.length_a   1.000
_cell.length_b   1.000
_cell.length_c   1.000
_cell.angle_alpha   90.00
_cell.angle_beta   90.00
_cell.angle_gamma   90.00
#
_symmetry.space_group_name_H-M   'P 1'
#
loop_
_entity.id
_entity.type
_entity.pdbx_description
1 polymer ?
#
loop_
_entity_poly.entity_id
_entity_poly.type
_entity_poly.pdbx_seq_one_letter_code
_entity_poly.pdbx_strand_id
1 'polypeptide(L)'
;MTAATTFPRSPLGQAGRAIPAAGQLLPTCAVRLIDRRTGRPHRINGSPLVLFTRRPEEAAAELLDGRDPAVWEARVEPMGT
;
A
#
# COMPACT_ATOMS: atom_id res chain seq x y z
N MET A 1 2.25 41.94 55.05
CA MET A 1 2.78 40.76 54.32
C MET A 1 2.20 40.86 52.90
N THR A 2 2.94 41.41 51.93
CA THR A 2 3.72 40.68 50.87
C THR A 2 2.80 40.19 49.74
N ALA A 3 3.00 40.34 48.43
CA ALA A 3 3.81 41.18 47.53
C ALA A 3 3.25 40.94 46.10
N ALA A 4 3.51 41.85 45.15
CA ALA A 4 3.17 41.71 43.72
C ALA A 4 4.21 40.88 42.94
N THR A 5 3.79 40.20 41.86
CA THR A 5 4.60 39.73 40.70
C THR A 5 3.61 39.08 39.70
N THR A 6 3.28 39.69 38.56
CA THR A 6 3.99 39.75 37.26
C THR A 6 4.21 38.39 36.56
N PHE A 7 3.34 38.17 35.55
CA PHE A 7 3.39 37.36 34.31
C PHE A 7 4.78 36.89 33.80
N PRO A 8 4.91 35.76 33.02
CA PRO A 8 4.47 35.79 31.62
C PRO A 8 4.08 34.48 30.89
N ARG A 9 3.37 34.73 29.77
CA ARG A 9 3.48 34.10 28.43
C ARG A 9 2.98 32.67 28.22
N SER A 10 1.85 32.60 27.51
CA SER A 10 1.55 31.54 26.55
C SER A 10 2.68 31.37 25.53
N PRO A 11 2.79 30.16 24.97
CA PRO A 11 2.45 30.07 23.56
C PRO A 11 1.40 28.98 23.30
N LEU A 12 0.21 29.43 22.89
CA LEU A 12 -0.58 28.73 21.89
C LEU A 12 0.32 28.60 20.66
N GLY A 13 0.89 27.42 20.43
CA GLY A 13 1.93 27.30 19.42
C GLY A 13 2.43 25.90 19.18
N GLN A 14 1.55 24.92 18.99
CA GLN A 14 1.86 23.80 18.10
C GLN A 14 0.58 23.14 17.60
N ALA A 15 -0.09 23.80 16.66
CA ALA A 15 -0.73 23.03 15.60
C ALA A 15 0.42 22.35 14.85
N GLY A 16 0.86 21.20 15.37
CA GLY A 16 1.69 20.27 14.63
C GLY A 16 0.88 19.85 13.43
N ARG A 17 0.96 20.64 12.37
CA ARG A 17 0.56 20.24 11.03
C ARG A 17 1.36 18.97 10.81
N ALA A 18 0.70 17.82 10.94
CA ALA A 18 1.29 16.55 10.59
C ALA A 18 1.85 16.75 9.20
N ILE A 19 3.17 16.82 9.09
CA ILE A 19 3.83 16.76 7.80
C ILE A 19 3.35 15.41 7.28
N PRO A 20 2.56 15.33 6.19
CA PRO A 20 2.27 14.03 5.60
C PRO A 20 3.65 13.44 5.34
N ALA A 21 3.95 12.33 6.00
CA ALA A 21 5.24 11.67 5.89
C ALA A 21 5.60 11.67 4.41
N ALA A 22 6.71 12.35 4.08
CA ALA A 22 7.22 12.46 2.73
C ALA A 22 7.10 11.09 2.08
N GLY A 23 6.36 11.03 0.96
CA GLY A 23 5.71 9.84 0.44
C GLY A 23 6.46 8.57 0.77
N GLN A 24 5.89 7.75 1.65
CA GLN A 24 6.35 6.38 1.85
C GLN A 24 6.46 5.77 0.46
N LEU A 25 7.68 5.50 0.01
CA LEU A 25 7.91 4.80 -1.24
C LEU A 25 7.25 3.44 -1.05
N LEU A 26 6.02 3.29 -1.58
CA LEU A 26 5.31 2.03 -1.56
C LEU A 26 6.26 0.98 -2.15
N PRO A 27 6.52 -0.13 -1.43
CA PRO A 27 7.39 -1.17 -1.93
C PRO A 27 6.87 -1.65 -3.29
N THR A 28 7.78 -1.99 -4.19
CA THR A 28 7.38 -2.63 -5.44
C THR A 28 6.76 -3.98 -5.08
N CYS A 29 5.53 -4.23 -5.51
CA CYS A 29 4.85 -5.50 -5.30
C CYS A 29 4.89 -6.32 -6.59
N ALA A 30 5.06 -7.63 -6.46
CA ALA A 30 4.75 -8.58 -7.51
C ALA A 30 3.28 -9.00 -7.39
N VAL A 31 2.52 -8.85 -8.47
CA VAL A 31 1.13 -9.30 -8.58
C VAL A 31 1.08 -10.48 -9.53
N ARG A 32 0.53 -11.58 -9.07
CA ARG A 32 0.44 -12.84 -9.82
C ARG A 32 -0.99 -13.30 -9.86
N LEU A 33 -1.42 -13.79 -11.01
CA LEU A 33 -2.71 -14.43 -11.11
C LEU A 33 -2.58 -15.93 -10.84
N ILE A 34 -3.35 -16.46 -9.89
CA ILE A 34 -3.32 -17.84 -9.46
C ILE A 34 -4.65 -18.51 -9.81
N ASP A 35 -4.59 -19.68 -10.42
CA ASP A 35 -5.76 -20.55 -10.58
C ASP A 35 -6.06 -21.22 -9.24
N ARG A 36 -7.23 -20.94 -8.67
CA ARG A 36 -7.67 -21.46 -7.36
C ARG A 36 -7.90 -22.97 -7.39
N ARG A 37 -8.23 -23.55 -8.55
CA ARG A 37 -8.47 -24.99 -8.69
C ARG A 37 -7.19 -25.80 -8.62
N THR A 38 -6.09 -25.23 -9.14
CA THR A 38 -4.80 -25.93 -9.26
C THR A 38 -3.71 -25.38 -8.34
N GLY A 39 -3.92 -24.20 -7.75
CA GLY A 39 -2.93 -23.46 -6.97
C GLY A 39 -1.76 -22.93 -7.79
N ARG A 40 -1.82 -23.03 -9.13
CA ARG A 40 -0.70 -22.69 -10.02
C ARG A 40 -0.83 -21.26 -10.54
N PRO A 41 0.29 -20.56 -10.79
CA PRO A 41 0.24 -19.29 -11.47
C PRO A 41 -0.25 -19.45 -12.91
N HIS A 42 -1.04 -18.49 -13.36
CA HIS A 42 -1.39 -18.34 -14.75
C HIS A 42 -0.12 -18.17 -15.58
N ARG A 43 -0.04 -18.90 -16.70
CA ARG A 43 1.10 -18.86 -17.60
C ARG A 43 0.66 -18.40 -18.98
N ILE A 44 1.44 -17.52 -19.60
CA ILE A 44 1.28 -17.12 -21.00
C ILE A 44 2.47 -17.69 -21.76
N ASN A 45 2.22 -18.49 -22.79
CA ASN A 45 3.26 -19.19 -23.57
C ASN A 45 4.26 -19.99 -22.70
N GLY A 46 3.77 -20.60 -21.61
CA GLY A 46 4.59 -21.38 -20.67
C GLY A 46 5.26 -20.59 -19.54
N SER A 47 5.33 -19.26 -19.65
CA SER A 47 5.95 -18.39 -18.64
C SER A 47 4.92 -17.87 -17.62
N PRO A 48 5.20 -17.92 -16.30
CA PRO A 48 4.29 -17.33 -15.30
C PRO A 48 4.08 -15.85 -15.53
N LEU A 49 2.82 -15.42 -15.51
CA LEU A 49 2.48 -14.00 -15.55
C LEU A 49 2.77 -13.38 -14.18
N VAL A 50 3.66 -12.38 -14.15
CA VAL A 50 4.00 -11.59 -12.97
C VAL A 50 4.02 -10.11 -13.38
N LEU A 51 3.27 -9.27 -12.69
CA LEU A 51 3.29 -7.83 -12.86
C LEU A 51 3.98 -7.17 -11.68
N PHE A 52 4.99 -6.35 -11.92
CA PHE A 52 5.63 -5.54 -10.87
C PHE A 52 5.04 -4.14 -10.86
N THR A 53 4.52 -3.69 -9.72
CA THR A 53 3.84 -2.40 -9.59
C THR A 53 3.99 -1.82 -8.19
N ARG A 54 3.89 -0.49 -8.07
CA ARG A 54 3.72 0.19 -6.77
C ARG A 54 2.25 0.42 -6.39
N ARG A 55 1.33 -0.02 -7.26
CA ARG A 55 -0.12 0.05 -7.08
C ARG A 55 -0.72 -1.35 -7.23
N PRO A 56 -0.51 -2.22 -6.24
CA PRO A 56 -0.90 -3.63 -6.34
C PRO A 56 -2.41 -3.83 -6.46
N GLU A 57 -3.21 -2.94 -5.87
CA GLU A 57 -4.68 -3.04 -5.91
C GLU A 57 -5.24 -2.76 -7.32
N GLU A 58 -4.79 -1.67 -7.96
CA GLU A 58 -5.16 -1.33 -9.34
C GLU A 58 -4.78 -2.47 -10.30
N ALA A 59 -3.55 -2.97 -10.18
CA ALA A 59 -3.06 -4.10 -10.97
C ALA A 59 -3.84 -5.40 -10.73
N ALA A 60 -4.21 -5.70 -9.49
CA ALA A 60 -5.00 -6.87 -9.16
C ALA A 60 -6.40 -6.78 -9.77
N ALA A 61 -7.03 -5.60 -9.72
CA ALA A 61 -8.33 -5.35 -10.33
C ALA A 61 -8.25 -5.54 -11.86
N GLU A 62 -7.26 -4.96 -12.53
CA GLU A 62 -7.05 -5.14 -13.97
C GLU A 62 -6.81 -6.60 -14.37
N LEU A 63 -6.04 -7.35 -13.57
CA LEU A 63 -5.79 -8.77 -13.84
C LEU A 63 -7.04 -9.65 -13.66
N LEU A 64 -7.94 -9.27 -12.75
CA LEU A 64 -9.18 -9.96 -12.45
C LEU A 64 -10.36 -9.49 -13.30
N ASP A 65 -10.23 -8.35 -14.00
CA ASP A 65 -11.30 -7.83 -14.85
C ASP A 65 -11.70 -8.85 -15.93
N GLY A 66 -13.02 -9.07 -16.04
CA GLY A 66 -13.58 -10.09 -16.94
C GLY A 66 -13.25 -11.55 -16.57
N ARG A 67 -12.66 -11.84 -15.41
CA ARG A 67 -12.34 -13.20 -14.94
C ARG A 67 -13.28 -13.66 -13.83
N ASP A 68 -13.55 -14.96 -13.80
CA ASP A 68 -14.34 -15.59 -12.73
C ASP A 68 -13.54 -15.64 -11.41
N PRO A 69 -13.99 -14.97 -10.33
CA PRO A 69 -13.31 -14.97 -9.04
C PRO A 69 -13.36 -16.33 -8.30
N ALA A 70 -14.26 -17.25 -8.69
CA ALA A 70 -14.25 -18.61 -8.18
C ALA A 70 -13.04 -19.41 -8.72
N VAL A 71 -12.54 -19.05 -9.91
CA VAL A 71 -11.43 -19.70 -10.60
C VAL A 71 -10.12 -18.95 -10.40
N TRP A 72 -10.14 -17.62 -10.36
CA TRP A 72 -8.94 -16.79 -10.38
C TRP A 72 -8.78 -15.96 -9.11
N GLU A 73 -7.54 -15.88 -8.62
CA GLU A 73 -7.14 -15.08 -7.47
C GLU A 73 -5.90 -14.25 -7.82
N ALA A 74 -5.91 -12.95 -7.53
CA ALA A 74 -4.70 -12.14 -7.59
C ALA A 74 -3.95 -12.25 -6.26
N ARG A 75 -2.69 -12.68 -6.30
CA ARG A 75 -1.79 -12.68 -5.15
C ARG A 75 -0.79 -11.55 -5.27
N VAL A 76 -0.70 -10.77 -4.20
CA VAL A 76 0.22 -9.65 -4.07
C VAL A 76 1.33 -10.05 -3.10
N GLU A 77 2.57 -9.94 -3.56
CA GLU A 77 3.77 -10.21 -2.76
C GLU A 77 4.65 -8.96 -2.78
N PRO A 78 4.87 -8.28 -1.63
CA PRO A 78 5.80 -7.17 -1.55
C PRO A 78 7.21 -7.65 -1.89
N MET A 79 7.86 -7.01 -2.85
CA MET A 79 9.28 -7.20 -3.10
C MET A 79 10.01 -6.29 -2.12
N GLY A 80 10.75 -6.90 -1.20
CA GLY A 80 11.31 -6.23 -0.03
C GLY A 80 12.06 -4.92 -0.35
N THR A 81 11.99 -4.01 0.62
CA THR A 81 12.85 -2.83 0.76
C THR A 81 14.13 -3.18 1.50
#